data_AF-A0A2N1F2T0-F1
#
_entry.id   AF-A0A2N1F2T0-F1
#
_cell.length_a   1.000
_cell.length_b   1.000
_cell.length_c   1.000
_cell.angle_alpha   90.00
_cell.angle_beta   90.00
_cell.angle_gamma   90.00
#
_symmetry.space_group_name_H-M   'P 1'
#
loop_
_entity.id
_entity.type
_entity.pdbx_description
1 polymer ?
#
loop_
_entity_poly.entity_id
_entity_poly.type
_entity_poly.pdbx_seq_one_letter_code
_entity_poly.pdbx_strand_id
1 'polypeptide(L)'
;MWILYLKIMRIVYIILLLVSTFSFSQKIKYVNLKNGLNIREKPNSRSGIIGQLNYLEKIEVVKKIDKEWLKISNVERDSIFIGYVLGRYLINKKSESNMNEWTVHDFIVECSENYKLELEQLIEYEREQWKDVPNPLVVIYKGNDIGDYHHINFEDSDGKTYDFGFGQNDFRDISLFDKKELNDNPKYLDKSFKIFWKWKVSSFPCCSGDYTIVKAYLPSIVKLEILKE
;
A
#
# COMPACT_ATOMS: atom_id res chain seq x y z
N MET A 1 27.96 1.02 -55.31
CA MET A 1 28.39 1.69 -54.06
C MET A 1 27.21 2.32 -53.29
N TRP A 2 26.34 3.10 -53.94
CA TRP A 2 25.18 3.75 -53.29
C TRP A 2 24.11 2.79 -52.72
N ILE A 3 23.83 1.67 -53.41
CA ILE A 3 22.87 0.65 -52.95
C ILE A 3 23.33 -0.06 -51.66
N LEU A 4 24.65 -0.22 -51.49
CA LEU A 4 25.24 -0.83 -50.29
C LEU A 4 25.10 0.12 -49.09
N TYR A 5 25.31 1.43 -49.32
CA TYR A 5 25.12 2.48 -48.32
C TYR A 5 23.67 2.58 -47.82
N LEU A 6 22.70 2.51 -48.74
CA LEU A 6 21.27 2.51 -48.39
C LEU A 6 20.85 1.27 -47.59
N LYS A 7 21.42 0.09 -47.89
CA LYS A 7 21.18 -1.13 -47.09
C LYS A 7 21.78 -1.03 -45.68
N ILE A 8 23.00 -0.52 -45.56
CA ILE A 8 23.66 -0.33 -44.26
C ILE A 8 22.89 0.70 -43.42
N MET A 9 22.45 1.82 -44.01
CA MET A 9 21.66 2.84 -43.32
C MET A 9 20.30 2.31 -42.83
N ARG A 10 19.64 1.46 -43.61
CA ARG A 10 18.41 0.78 -43.18
C ARG A 10 18.64 -0.17 -42.01
N ILE A 11 19.73 -0.94 -42.03
CA ILE A 11 20.07 -1.86 -40.93
C ILE A 11 20.40 -1.09 -39.65
N VAL A 12 21.16 0.01 -39.75
CA VAL A 12 21.47 0.88 -38.61
C VAL A 12 20.19 1.50 -38.02
N TYR A 13 19.27 1.96 -38.87
CA TYR A 13 18.00 2.54 -38.42
C TYR A 13 17.08 1.50 -37.76
N ILE A 14 17.03 0.26 -38.27
CA ILE A 14 16.28 -0.85 -37.67
C ILE A 14 16.89 -1.25 -36.32
N ILE A 15 18.22 -1.27 -36.19
CA ILE A 15 18.90 -1.51 -34.91
C ILE A 15 18.60 -0.38 -33.92
N LEU A 16 18.61 0.89 -34.35
CA LEU A 16 18.25 2.04 -33.51
C LEU A 16 16.79 1.98 -33.02
N LEU A 17 15.87 1.54 -33.87
CA LEU A 17 14.45 1.35 -33.50
C LEU A 17 14.23 0.14 -32.58
N LEU A 18 15.10 -0.86 -32.59
CA LEU A 18 15.01 -2.04 -31.71
C LEU A 18 15.56 -1.77 -30.29
N VAL A 19 16.46 -0.80 -30.12
CA VAL A 19 17.09 -0.48 -28.82
C VAL A 19 16.14 0.33 -27.91
N SER A 20 15.08 0.94 -28.44
CA SER A 20 14.20 1.87 -27.71
C SER A 20 13.13 1.23 -26.82
N THR A 21 13.10 -0.11 -26.69
CA THR A 21 12.03 -0.80 -25.93
C THR A 21 12.53 -1.73 -24.82
N PHE A 22 13.75 -1.54 -24.30
CA PHE A 22 14.12 -2.16 -23.03
C PHE A 22 13.46 -1.42 -21.86
N SER A 23 12.18 -1.67 -21.65
CA SER A 23 11.52 -1.37 -20.37
C SER A 23 12.09 -2.32 -19.33
N PHE A 24 13.19 -1.92 -18.68
CA PHE A 24 13.68 -2.65 -17.51
C PHE A 24 12.58 -2.58 -16.45
N SER A 25 11.96 -3.72 -16.14
CA SER A 25 10.99 -3.83 -15.07
C SER A 25 11.70 -3.46 -13.76
N GLN A 26 11.52 -2.21 -13.32
CA GLN A 26 12.15 -1.71 -12.11
C GLN A 26 11.57 -2.45 -10.93
N LYS A 27 12.42 -3.12 -10.15
CA LYS A 27 11.98 -3.87 -8.99
C LYS A 27 11.98 -2.94 -7.78
N ILE A 28 10.80 -2.55 -7.33
CA ILE A 28 10.62 -1.78 -6.09
C ILE A 28 10.99 -2.66 -4.89
N LYS A 29 11.73 -2.08 -3.95
CA LYS A 29 12.06 -2.68 -2.65
C LYS A 29 11.98 -1.64 -1.53
N TYR A 30 12.05 -2.12 -0.30
CA TYR A 30 12.00 -1.28 0.91
C TYR A 30 13.16 -1.60 1.85
N VAL A 31 13.65 -0.59 2.55
CA VAL A 31 14.71 -0.75 3.56
C VAL A 31 14.18 -1.47 4.80
N ASN A 32 14.88 -2.52 5.22
CA ASN A 32 14.59 -3.32 6.41
C ASN A 32 15.74 -3.25 7.43
N LEU A 33 16.23 -2.04 7.68
CA LEU A 33 17.26 -1.75 8.67
C LEU A 33 16.87 -0.50 9.46
N LYS A 34 16.52 -0.66 10.75
CA LYS A 34 15.96 0.40 11.60
C LYS A 34 16.86 1.62 11.74
N ASN A 35 18.19 1.41 11.71
CA ASN A 35 19.17 2.48 11.87
C ASN A 35 19.61 3.12 10.53
N GLY A 36 18.83 2.91 9.47
CA GLY A 36 19.13 3.39 8.13
C GLY A 36 20.13 2.52 7.36
N LEU A 37 20.10 2.62 6.03
CA LEU A 37 20.93 1.86 5.10
C LEU A 37 21.82 2.80 4.29
N ASN A 38 23.13 2.70 4.51
CA ASN A 38 24.09 3.55 3.80
C ASN A 38 24.13 3.24 2.30
N ILE A 39 24.12 4.29 1.50
CA ILE A 39 24.32 4.25 0.06
C ILE A 39 25.80 4.52 -0.21
N ARG A 40 26.41 3.69 -1.04
CA ARG A 40 27.84 3.73 -1.33
C ARG A 40 28.14 4.06 -2.78
N GLU A 41 29.30 4.66 -3.01
CA GLU A 41 29.80 5.01 -4.34
C GLU A 41 30.14 3.78 -5.20
N LYS A 42 30.60 2.69 -4.57
CA LYS A 42 30.96 1.42 -5.23
C LYS A 42 30.37 0.24 -4.44
N PRO A 43 30.20 -0.95 -5.05
CA PRO A 43 29.62 -2.12 -4.40
C PRO A 43 30.62 -2.83 -3.47
N ASN A 44 31.15 -2.12 -2.47
CA ASN A 44 32.01 -2.69 -1.43
C ASN A 44 31.94 -1.85 -0.13
N SER A 45 32.32 -2.45 0.99
CA SER A 45 32.24 -1.82 2.32
C SER A 45 33.30 -0.73 2.59
N ARG A 46 34.32 -0.60 1.72
CA ARG A 46 35.42 0.35 1.89
C ARG A 46 35.23 1.66 1.11
N SER A 47 34.29 1.70 0.15
CA SER A 47 34.02 2.93 -0.60
C SER A 47 33.27 3.96 0.24
N GLY A 48 33.36 5.22 -0.18
CA GLY A 48 32.67 6.34 0.45
C GLY A 48 31.16 6.10 0.57
N ILE A 49 30.59 6.63 1.65
CA ILE A 49 29.15 6.73 1.87
C ILE A 49 28.71 8.05 1.23
N ILE A 50 27.75 7.97 0.31
CA ILE A 50 27.25 9.11 -0.47
C ILE A 50 25.82 9.50 -0.07
N GLY A 51 25.22 8.73 0.84
CA GLY A 51 23.89 9.01 1.38
C GLY A 51 23.44 7.89 2.33
N GLN A 52 22.25 8.03 2.89
CA GLN A 52 21.63 7.03 3.75
C GLN A 52 20.14 7.00 3.47
N LEU A 53 19.60 5.79 3.33
CA LEU A 53 18.17 5.56 3.21
C LEU A 53 17.60 5.30 4.59
N ASN A 54 16.42 5.83 4.88
CA ASN A 54 15.70 5.60 6.11
C ASN A 54 15.07 4.19 6.12
N TYR A 55 14.70 3.72 7.31
CA TYR A 55 13.92 2.50 7.44
C TYR A 55 12.58 2.61 6.68
N LEU A 56 12.20 1.52 5.99
CA LEU A 56 11.04 1.46 5.08
C LEU A 56 11.05 2.44 3.91
N GLU A 57 12.16 3.13 3.64
CA GLU A 57 12.25 3.97 2.45
C GLU A 57 12.09 3.12 1.18
N LYS A 58 11.26 3.60 0.26
CA LYS A 58 11.00 2.98 -1.04
C LYS A 58 12.18 3.24 -1.96
N ILE A 59 12.67 2.19 -2.63
CA ILE A 59 13.77 2.30 -3.60
C ILE A 59 13.46 1.53 -4.88
N GLU A 60 14.04 1.99 -5.98
CA GLU A 60 14.01 1.30 -7.26
C GLU A 60 15.34 0.57 -7.48
N VAL A 61 15.26 -0.74 -7.68
CA VAL A 61 16.45 -1.54 -8.00
C VAL A 61 16.70 -1.50 -9.50
N VAL A 62 17.78 -0.83 -9.89
CA VAL A 62 18.23 -0.70 -11.28
C VAL A 62 18.95 -1.96 -11.74
N LYS A 63 19.80 -2.55 -10.90
CA LYS A 63 20.58 -3.75 -11.28
C LYS A 63 21.09 -4.52 -10.08
N LYS A 64 21.09 -5.85 -10.19
CA LYS A 64 21.84 -6.72 -9.28
C LYS A 64 23.30 -6.80 -9.74
N ILE A 65 24.25 -6.44 -8.87
CA ILE A 65 25.68 -6.50 -9.20
C ILE A 65 26.22 -7.90 -8.91
N ASP A 66 25.96 -8.41 -7.71
CA ASP A 66 26.34 -9.74 -7.28
C ASP A 66 25.31 -10.28 -6.25
N LYS A 67 25.69 -11.26 -5.42
CA LYS A 67 24.81 -11.84 -4.39
C LYS A 67 24.49 -10.86 -3.25
N GLU A 68 25.33 -9.88 -2.99
CA GLU A 68 25.23 -8.95 -1.86
C GLU A 68 24.80 -7.54 -2.28
N TRP A 69 25.28 -7.03 -3.40
CA TRP A 69 25.15 -5.63 -3.78
C TRP A 69 24.13 -5.40 -4.89
N LEU A 70 23.33 -4.35 -4.69
CA LEU A 70 22.37 -3.85 -5.66
C LEU A 70 22.72 -2.40 -6.02
N LYS A 71 22.62 -2.07 -7.31
CA LYS A 71 22.60 -0.70 -7.80
C LYS A 71 21.16 -0.20 -7.75
N ILE A 72 20.96 0.95 -7.14
CA ILE A 72 19.66 1.58 -6.97
C ILE A 72 19.61 2.94 -7.65
N SER A 73 18.40 3.36 -7.97
CA SER A 73 18.05 4.75 -8.24
C SER A 73 17.06 5.21 -7.17
N ASN A 74 17.23 6.45 -6.72
CA ASN A 74 16.22 7.14 -5.94
C ASN A 74 15.96 8.49 -6.61
N VAL A 75 14.69 8.85 -6.75
CA VAL A 75 14.29 10.17 -7.27
C VAL A 75 13.93 11.01 -6.06
N GLU A 76 14.81 11.94 -5.70
CA GLU A 76 14.54 12.92 -4.66
C GLU A 76 14.49 14.30 -5.33
N ARG A 77 13.36 15.02 -5.21
CA ARG A 77 13.20 16.42 -5.66
C ARG A 77 13.75 16.66 -7.08
N ASP A 78 13.26 15.88 -8.04
CA ASP A 78 13.63 15.93 -9.47
C ASP A 78 15.09 15.61 -9.81
N SER A 79 15.88 15.12 -8.86
CA SER A 79 17.24 14.64 -9.06
C SER A 79 17.31 13.12 -8.96
N ILE A 80 17.89 12.48 -9.98
CA ILE A 80 18.15 11.05 -9.97
C ILE A 80 19.46 10.80 -9.21
N PHE A 81 19.36 10.14 -8.07
CA PHE A 81 20.50 9.70 -7.30
C PHE A 81 20.81 8.22 -7.59
N ILE A 82 22.07 7.90 -7.88
CA ILE A 82 22.51 6.54 -8.20
C ILE A 82 23.59 6.09 -7.21
N GLY A 83 23.40 4.93 -6.61
CA GLY A 83 24.39 4.36 -5.70
C GLY A 83 24.22 2.85 -5.47
N TYR A 84 25.01 2.32 -4.54
CA TYR A 84 25.07 0.90 -4.24
C TYR A 84 24.68 0.62 -2.79
N VAL A 85 23.84 -0.39 -2.58
CA VAL A 85 23.35 -0.81 -1.26
C VAL A 85 23.41 -2.32 -1.10
N LEU A 86 23.44 -2.78 0.15
CA LEU A 86 23.42 -4.20 0.50
C LEU A 86 21.99 -4.76 0.40
N GLY A 87 21.80 -5.69 -0.53
CA GLY A 87 20.51 -6.29 -0.87
C GLY A 87 19.85 -7.09 0.25
N ARG A 88 20.62 -7.58 1.24
CA ARG A 88 20.09 -8.31 2.40
C ARG A 88 19.25 -7.45 3.34
N TYR A 89 19.43 -6.13 3.32
CA TYR A 89 18.63 -5.18 4.09
C TYR A 89 17.44 -4.65 3.29
N LEU A 90 17.07 -5.32 2.20
CA LEU A 90 15.98 -4.89 1.33
C LEU A 90 14.92 -5.99 1.22
N ILE A 91 13.67 -5.61 1.48
CA ILE A 91 12.49 -6.49 1.40
C ILE A 91 11.63 -6.12 0.20
N ASN A 92 10.88 -7.08 -0.33
CA ASN A 92 10.04 -6.88 -1.52
C ASN A 92 8.70 -6.20 -1.21
N LYS A 93 8.28 -6.20 0.06
CA LYS A 93 7.03 -5.57 0.54
C LYS A 93 7.33 -4.91 1.88
N LYS A 94 6.75 -3.73 2.17
CA LYS A 94 6.75 -3.21 3.54
C LYS A 94 6.09 -4.24 4.45
N SER A 95 6.69 -4.49 5.60
CA SER A 95 6.09 -5.40 6.58
C SER A 95 4.85 -4.77 7.18
N GLU A 96 3.72 -5.49 7.13
CA GLU A 96 2.47 -5.11 7.83
C GLU A 96 2.66 -5.08 9.37
N SER A 97 3.74 -5.69 9.89
CA SER A 97 4.05 -5.66 11.32
C SER A 97 4.56 -4.31 11.84
N ASN A 98 4.90 -3.35 10.97
CA ASN A 98 5.46 -2.05 11.35
C ASN A 98 4.68 -0.89 10.71
N MET A 99 3.36 -1.03 10.56
CA MET A 99 2.52 0.00 9.91
C MET A 99 2.47 1.32 10.69
N ASN A 100 2.75 1.31 12.00
CA ASN A 100 2.87 2.55 12.78
C ASN A 100 4.01 3.47 12.28
N GLU A 101 4.97 2.91 11.53
CA GLU A 101 6.10 3.65 10.96
C GLU A 101 5.86 4.06 9.49
N TRP A 102 4.71 3.70 8.92
CA TRP A 102 4.34 4.10 7.57
C TRP A 102 3.90 5.55 7.54
N THR A 103 4.17 6.23 6.43
CA THR A 103 3.60 7.54 6.11
C THR A 103 2.22 7.35 5.47
N VAL A 104 1.39 8.40 5.41
CA VAL A 104 0.09 8.36 4.71
C VAL A 104 0.21 7.85 3.26
N HIS A 105 1.27 8.26 2.57
CA HIS A 105 1.53 7.86 1.19
C HIS A 105 1.74 6.35 1.02
N ASP A 106 2.19 5.65 2.06
CA ASP A 106 2.38 4.20 2.02
C ASP A 106 1.07 3.41 2.13
N PHE A 107 0.05 4.04 2.72
CA PHE A 107 -1.30 3.48 2.77
C PHE A 107 -2.02 3.64 1.43
N ILE A 108 -1.64 4.62 0.59
CA ILE A 108 -2.24 4.86 -0.71
C ILE A 108 -1.59 3.96 -1.76
N VAL A 109 -2.40 3.13 -2.42
CA VAL A 109 -1.93 2.17 -3.45
C VAL A 109 -2.21 2.71 -4.86
N GLU A 110 -3.40 3.27 -5.09
CA GLU A 110 -3.82 3.78 -6.39
C GLU A 110 -4.73 5.00 -6.20
N CYS A 111 -4.34 6.14 -6.74
CA CYS A 111 -5.09 7.39 -6.68
C CYS A 111 -4.71 8.31 -7.85
N SER A 112 -5.67 9.04 -8.41
CA SER A 112 -5.41 10.14 -9.35
C SER A 112 -4.85 11.35 -8.59
N GLU A 113 -3.96 12.13 -9.22
CA GLU A 113 -3.36 13.33 -8.62
C GLU A 113 -4.41 14.35 -8.16
N ASN A 114 -5.55 14.46 -8.87
CA ASN A 114 -6.62 15.40 -8.53
C ASN A 114 -7.27 15.11 -7.17
N TYR A 115 -7.24 13.86 -6.69
CA TYR A 115 -7.90 13.44 -5.44
C TYR A 115 -6.90 13.07 -4.33
N LYS A 116 -5.60 13.20 -4.61
CA LYS A 116 -4.54 12.73 -3.73
C LYS A 116 -4.60 13.40 -2.35
N LEU A 117 -4.82 14.72 -2.31
CA LEU A 117 -4.93 15.46 -1.05
C LEU A 117 -6.13 15.01 -0.20
N GLU A 118 -7.29 14.80 -0.83
CA GLU A 118 -8.50 14.36 -0.13
C GLU A 118 -8.34 12.93 0.39
N LEU A 119 -7.77 12.03 -0.42
CA LEU A 119 -7.45 10.68 0.02
C LEU A 119 -6.41 10.67 1.15
N GLU A 120 -5.38 11.51 1.09
CA GLU A 120 -4.41 11.65 2.18
C GLU A 120 -5.09 12.08 3.49
N GLN A 121 -6.01 13.04 3.45
CA GLN A 121 -6.77 13.48 4.61
C GLN A 121 -7.66 12.37 5.19
N LEU A 122 -8.37 11.64 4.34
CA LEU A 122 -9.18 10.49 4.74
C LEU A 122 -8.33 9.43 5.43
N ILE A 123 -7.20 9.06 4.82
CA ILE A 123 -6.30 8.04 5.36
C ILE A 123 -5.65 8.49 6.66
N GLU A 124 -5.27 9.76 6.81
CA GLU A 124 -4.78 10.28 8.09
C GLU A 124 -5.84 10.23 9.18
N TYR A 125 -7.09 10.58 8.85
CA TYR A 125 -8.21 10.45 9.77
C TYR A 125 -8.38 9.01 10.25
N GLU A 126 -8.44 8.05 9.31
CA GLU A 126 -8.53 6.62 9.65
C GLU A 126 -7.34 6.17 10.51
N ARG A 127 -6.12 6.54 10.15
CA ARG A 127 -4.92 6.15 10.91
C ARG A 127 -4.99 6.63 12.36
N GLU A 128 -5.46 7.85 12.59
CA GLU A 128 -5.59 8.38 13.94
C GLU A 128 -6.74 7.72 14.72
N GLN A 129 -7.91 7.48 14.08
CA GLN A 129 -9.04 6.80 14.73
C GLN A 129 -8.71 5.37 15.16
N TRP A 130 -7.83 4.70 14.41
CA TRP A 130 -7.49 3.29 14.56
C TRP A 130 -6.16 3.02 15.28
N LYS A 131 -5.43 4.07 15.67
CA LYS A 131 -4.07 3.97 16.24
C LYS A 131 -3.97 3.12 17.49
N ASP A 132 -4.93 3.29 18.41
CA ASP A 132 -4.96 2.64 19.72
C ASP A 132 -6.11 1.63 19.86
N VAL A 133 -6.72 1.25 18.73
CA VAL A 133 -7.84 0.31 18.73
C VAL A 133 -7.32 -1.11 19.03
N PRO A 134 -7.87 -1.80 20.04
CA PRO A 134 -7.39 -3.13 20.40
C PRO A 134 -7.61 -4.13 19.27
N ASN A 135 -6.77 -5.16 19.25
CA ASN A 135 -6.90 -6.26 18.31
C ASN A 135 -6.65 -7.60 19.04
N PRO A 136 -7.69 -8.40 19.31
CA PRO A 136 -9.06 -8.21 18.85
C PRO A 136 -9.82 -7.10 19.58
N LEU A 137 -10.76 -6.48 18.88
CA LEU A 137 -11.72 -5.48 19.36
C LEU A 137 -13.00 -6.18 19.81
N VAL A 138 -13.62 -5.73 20.91
CA VAL A 138 -14.92 -6.25 21.39
C VAL A 138 -15.96 -5.16 21.25
N VAL A 139 -17.00 -5.42 20.45
CA VAL A 139 -18.01 -4.43 20.03
C VAL A 139 -19.36 -5.08 19.80
N ILE A 140 -20.42 -4.27 19.77
CA ILE A 140 -21.78 -4.65 19.43
C ILE A 140 -22.04 -4.28 17.97
N TYR A 141 -22.62 -5.18 17.19
CA TYR A 141 -23.04 -4.86 15.81
C TYR A 141 -24.32 -4.02 15.83
N LYS A 142 -24.26 -2.81 15.26
CA LYS A 142 -25.36 -1.85 15.26
C LYS A 142 -26.14 -1.78 13.95
N GLY A 143 -25.73 -2.57 12.95
CA GLY A 143 -26.38 -2.64 11.65
C GLY A 143 -25.61 -1.90 10.56
N ASN A 144 -26.23 -1.82 9.40
CA ASN A 144 -25.74 -1.07 8.25
C ASN A 144 -26.49 0.24 8.12
N ASP A 145 -25.82 1.24 7.56
CA ASP A 145 -26.45 2.48 7.13
C ASP A 145 -26.09 2.73 5.65
N ILE A 146 -27.02 3.31 4.90
CA ILE A 146 -26.85 3.62 3.48
C ILE A 146 -27.05 5.11 3.32
N GLY A 147 -25.93 5.84 3.36
CA GLY A 147 -25.86 7.26 3.00
C GLY A 147 -25.25 7.42 1.60
N ASP A 148 -24.31 8.35 1.47
CA ASP A 148 -23.49 8.49 0.25
C ASP A 148 -22.62 7.24 -0.01
N TYR A 149 -22.39 6.44 1.03
CA TYR A 149 -21.73 5.15 0.96
C TYR A 149 -22.35 4.16 1.95
N HIS A 150 -22.02 2.88 1.76
CA HIS A 150 -22.46 1.80 2.62
C HIS A 150 -21.59 1.73 3.86
N HIS A 151 -22.21 1.86 5.03
CA HIS A 151 -21.58 1.78 6.35
C HIS A 151 -21.88 0.44 7.02
N ILE A 152 -20.91 -0.10 7.76
CA ILE A 152 -21.06 -1.32 8.55
C ILE A 152 -20.64 -1.00 9.98
N ASN A 153 -21.62 -0.71 10.84
CA ASN A 153 -21.39 -0.04 12.10
C ASN A 153 -21.31 -1.03 13.27
N PHE A 154 -20.28 -0.83 14.09
CA PHE A 154 -20.10 -1.47 15.38
C PHE A 154 -19.86 -0.43 16.46
N GLU A 155 -20.21 -0.72 17.70
CA GLU A 155 -20.07 0.21 18.83
C GLU A 155 -19.41 -0.49 20.02
N ASP A 156 -18.46 0.16 20.68
CA ASP A 156 -17.88 -0.36 21.93
C ASP A 156 -18.69 0.06 23.17
N SER A 157 -18.25 -0.39 24.35
CA SER A 157 -18.93 -0.07 25.61
C SER A 157 -18.94 1.41 25.97
N ASP A 158 -18.03 2.20 25.39
CA ASP A 158 -17.92 3.64 25.63
C ASP A 158 -18.75 4.45 24.61
N GLY A 159 -19.46 3.77 23.70
CA GLY A 159 -20.27 4.39 22.66
C GLY A 159 -19.48 4.86 21.45
N LYS A 160 -18.21 4.47 21.30
CA LYS A 160 -17.42 4.80 20.11
C LYS A 160 -17.83 3.87 18.96
N THR A 161 -18.14 4.47 17.82
CA THR A 161 -18.51 3.75 16.59
C THR A 161 -17.28 3.41 15.75
N TYR A 162 -17.30 2.22 15.16
CA TYR A 162 -16.32 1.71 14.21
C TYR A 162 -17.05 1.33 12.93
N ASP A 163 -16.72 2.01 11.84
CA ASP A 163 -17.27 1.74 10.53
C ASP A 163 -16.27 0.90 9.70
N PHE A 164 -16.75 -0.22 9.15
CA PHE A 164 -15.99 -1.07 8.26
C PHE A 164 -16.50 -1.04 6.81
N GLY A 165 -17.36 -0.11 6.45
CA GLY A 165 -18.04 -0.02 5.14
C GLY A 165 -17.10 -0.09 3.94
N PHE A 166 -15.99 0.62 3.98
CA PHE A 166 -14.97 0.60 2.93
C PHE A 166 -13.92 -0.50 3.06
N GLY A 167 -13.93 -1.25 4.16
CA GLY A 167 -12.96 -2.32 4.42
C GLY A 167 -13.17 -3.55 3.54
N GLN A 168 -12.08 -4.23 3.18
CA GLN A 168 -12.12 -5.55 2.54
C GLN A 168 -12.37 -6.65 3.58
N ASN A 169 -13.60 -6.66 4.10
CA ASN A 169 -14.02 -7.51 5.22
C ASN A 169 -14.20 -8.99 4.83
N ASP A 170 -13.81 -9.87 5.75
CA ASP A 170 -14.06 -11.32 5.72
C ASP A 170 -14.89 -11.72 6.94
N PHE A 171 -16.19 -11.89 6.71
CA PHE A 171 -17.16 -12.34 7.72
C PHE A 171 -17.27 -13.87 7.82
N ARG A 172 -16.55 -14.61 6.97
CA ARG A 172 -16.68 -16.07 6.82
C ARG A 172 -18.14 -16.50 6.70
N ASP A 173 -18.64 -17.30 7.65
CA ASP A 173 -19.98 -17.87 7.66
C ASP A 173 -21.03 -16.97 8.35
N ILE A 174 -20.61 -15.81 8.88
CA ILE A 174 -21.53 -14.87 9.54
C ILE A 174 -22.09 -13.91 8.48
N SER A 175 -23.38 -14.06 8.17
CA SER A 175 -24.09 -13.14 7.28
C SER A 175 -24.71 -12.01 8.09
N LEU A 176 -23.93 -10.97 8.40
CA LEU A 176 -24.40 -9.80 9.17
C LEU A 176 -25.57 -9.08 8.48
N PHE A 177 -25.59 -9.08 7.15
CA PHE A 177 -26.62 -8.46 6.32
C PHE A 177 -26.74 -9.17 4.97
N ASP A 178 -27.82 -8.88 4.24
CA ASP A 178 -27.97 -9.34 2.86
C ASP A 178 -27.06 -8.52 1.92
N LYS A 179 -26.19 -9.18 1.16
CA LYS A 179 -25.21 -8.46 0.31
C LYS A 179 -25.80 -7.72 -0.89
N LYS A 180 -27.07 -7.97 -1.24
CA LYS A 180 -27.74 -7.32 -2.37
C LYS A 180 -28.63 -6.18 -1.90
N GLU A 181 -29.44 -6.44 -0.89
CA GLU A 181 -30.42 -5.50 -0.36
C GLU A 181 -29.84 -4.65 0.78
N LEU A 182 -28.70 -5.07 1.35
CA LEU A 182 -28.02 -4.42 2.48
C LEU A 182 -28.85 -4.35 3.77
N ASN A 183 -29.96 -5.08 3.82
CA ASN A 183 -30.79 -5.24 4.99
C ASN A 183 -30.05 -6.02 6.08
N ASP A 184 -30.08 -5.51 7.31
CA ASP A 184 -29.50 -6.17 8.47
C ASP A 184 -30.10 -7.55 8.71
N ASN A 185 -29.27 -8.49 9.15
CA ASN A 185 -29.74 -9.77 9.63
C ASN A 185 -30.16 -9.65 11.10
N PRO A 186 -31.46 -9.76 11.43
CA PRO A 186 -31.95 -9.58 12.80
C PRO A 186 -31.34 -10.54 13.81
N LYS A 187 -30.78 -11.67 13.34
CA LYS A 187 -30.07 -12.65 14.19
C LYS A 187 -28.82 -12.06 14.86
N TYR A 188 -28.16 -11.10 14.20
CA TYR A 188 -26.88 -10.58 14.62
C TYR A 188 -26.95 -9.13 15.11
N LEU A 189 -28.05 -8.43 14.83
CA LEU A 189 -28.27 -7.08 15.32
C LEU A 189 -28.21 -7.04 16.85
N ASP A 190 -27.50 -6.04 17.38
CA ASP A 190 -27.22 -5.84 18.82
C ASP A 190 -26.50 -7.02 19.51
N LYS A 191 -25.89 -7.94 18.75
CA LYS A 191 -25.03 -8.99 19.32
C LYS A 191 -23.60 -8.51 19.47
N SER A 192 -22.94 -8.98 20.52
CA SER A 192 -21.53 -8.71 20.78
C SER A 192 -20.63 -9.63 19.95
N PHE A 193 -19.56 -9.04 19.45
CA PHE A 193 -18.56 -9.69 18.63
C PHE A 193 -17.17 -9.39 19.12
N LYS A 194 -16.29 -10.36 18.93
CA LYS A 194 -14.85 -10.16 18.92
C LYS A 194 -14.39 -10.05 17.46
N ILE A 195 -13.95 -8.85 17.07
CA ILE A 195 -13.42 -8.52 15.75
C ILE A 195 -11.90 -8.63 15.77
N PHE A 196 -11.35 -9.46 14.89
CA PHE A 196 -9.95 -9.38 14.51
C PHE A 196 -9.88 -8.58 13.22
N TRP A 197 -9.11 -7.50 13.23
CA TRP A 197 -9.00 -6.60 12.09
C TRP A 197 -7.55 -6.45 11.65
N LYS A 198 -7.33 -6.02 10.41
CA LYS A 198 -6.04 -5.62 9.88
C LYS A 198 -6.24 -4.50 8.87
N TRP A 199 -5.21 -3.72 8.64
CA TRP A 199 -5.15 -2.86 7.46
C TRP A 199 -5.02 -3.73 6.20
N LYS A 200 -6.02 -3.68 5.31
CA LYS A 200 -6.01 -4.39 4.02
C LYS A 200 -6.25 -3.43 2.88
N VAL A 201 -5.63 -3.72 1.74
CA VAL A 201 -5.89 -2.99 0.51
C VAL A 201 -7.36 -3.16 0.15
N SER A 202 -8.09 -2.05 0.19
CA SER A 202 -9.50 -1.98 -0.10
C SER A 202 -9.71 -1.03 -1.27
N SER A 203 -10.69 -1.36 -2.13
CA SER A 203 -11.11 -0.53 -3.25
C SER A 203 -12.43 0.11 -2.87
N PHE A 204 -12.51 1.43 -2.89
CA PHE A 204 -13.69 2.15 -2.47
C PHE A 204 -13.87 3.43 -3.30
N PRO A 205 -15.10 3.92 -3.46
CA PRO A 205 -15.31 5.22 -4.08
C PRO A 205 -14.74 6.30 -3.16
N CYS A 206 -13.85 7.12 -3.70
CA CYS A 206 -13.40 8.31 -3.01
C CYS A 206 -13.62 9.57 -3.83
N CYS A 207 -13.78 10.60 -3.02
CA CYS A 207 -13.32 11.95 -3.20
C CYS A 207 -14.28 12.84 -4.01
N SER A 208 -14.90 13.77 -3.27
CA SER A 208 -15.77 14.87 -3.71
C SER A 208 -16.58 14.63 -5.00
N GLY A 209 -17.47 13.64 -4.97
CA GLY A 209 -18.63 13.56 -5.88
C GLY A 209 -18.41 12.87 -7.24
N ASP A 210 -17.16 12.61 -7.64
CA ASP A 210 -16.88 11.90 -8.89
C ASP A 210 -16.85 10.37 -8.72
N TYR A 211 -16.95 9.87 -7.48
CA TYR A 211 -16.96 8.44 -7.12
C TYR A 211 -15.84 7.63 -7.79
N THR A 212 -14.66 8.24 -7.95
CA THR A 212 -13.54 7.54 -8.55
C THR A 212 -13.07 6.44 -7.60
N ILE A 213 -12.88 5.24 -8.14
CA ILE A 213 -12.38 4.12 -7.35
C ILE A 213 -10.89 4.34 -7.07
N VAL A 214 -10.56 4.46 -5.80
CA VAL A 214 -9.18 4.49 -5.31
C VAL A 214 -8.84 3.17 -4.62
N LYS A 215 -7.56 2.94 -4.37
CA LYS A 215 -7.10 1.81 -3.53
C LYS A 215 -6.20 2.31 -2.43
N ALA A 216 -6.53 1.95 -1.20
CA ALA A 216 -5.69 2.24 -0.05
C ALA A 216 -5.84 1.14 1.01
N TYR A 217 -4.91 1.11 1.97
CA TYR A 217 -5.02 0.28 3.15
C TYR A 217 -6.06 0.89 4.09
N LEU A 218 -7.12 0.13 4.38
CA LEU A 218 -8.17 0.49 5.31
C LEU A 218 -8.36 -0.59 6.38
N PRO A 219 -8.90 -0.25 7.55
CA PRO A 219 -9.27 -1.23 8.57
C PRO A 219 -10.26 -2.22 7.97
N SER A 220 -10.00 -3.50 8.15
CA SER A 220 -10.81 -4.56 7.55
C SER A 220 -10.90 -5.74 8.50
N ILE A 221 -12.11 -6.26 8.66
CA ILE A 221 -12.37 -7.46 9.44
C ILE A 221 -11.70 -8.64 8.73
N VAL A 222 -10.86 -9.38 9.44
CA VAL A 222 -10.22 -10.62 8.94
C VAL A 222 -10.77 -11.87 9.62
N LYS A 223 -11.45 -11.68 10.74
CA LYS A 223 -12.18 -12.73 11.45
C LYS A 223 -13.18 -12.09 12.39
N LEU A 224 -14.36 -12.69 12.48
CA LEU A 224 -15.43 -12.28 13.36
C LEU A 224 -15.83 -13.49 14.23
N GLU A 225 -15.93 -13.29 15.54
CA GLU A 225 -16.40 -14.30 16.48
C GLU A 225 -17.59 -13.75 17.28
N ILE A 226 -18.71 -14.47 17.30
CA ILE A 226 -19.85 -14.12 18.15
C ILE A 226 -19.46 -14.41 19.60
N LEU A 227 -19.63 -13.42 20.48
CA LEU A 227 -19.54 -13.64 21.91
C LEU A 227 -20.88 -14.22 22.37
N LYS A 228 -20.84 -15.42 22.93
CA LYS A 228 -22.04 -16.02 23.53
C LYS A 228 -22.40 -15.18 24.76
N GLU A 229 -23.64 -14.69 24.77
CA GLU A 229 -24.32 -14.18 25.97
C GLU A 229 -24.44 -15.30 27.02
#